data_AF-M0IT58-F1
#
_entry.id   AF-M0IT58-F1
#
_cell.length_a   1.000
_cell.length_b   1.000
_cell.length_c   1.000
_cell.angle_alpha   90.00
_cell.angle_beta   90.00
_cell.angle_gamma   90.00
#
_symmetry.space_group_name_H-M   'P 1'
#
loop_
_entity.id
_entity.type
_entity.pdbx_description
1 polymer ?
#
loop_
_entity_poly.entity_id
_entity_poly.type
_entity_poly.pdbx_seq_one_letter_code
_entity_poly.pdbx_strand_id
1 'polypeptide(L)' 'MPADDYLSPTFVLFVGGFVAAIFLFGALLTAAAGAGTGSSEVVAGLAAALAGVGGLFFLVSVVVAGVMRAREKSKS' A
#
# COMPACT_ATOMS: atom_id res chain seq x y z
N MET A 1 -20.16 -20.49 -1.70
CA MET A 1 -18.87 -20.41 -2.42
C MET A 1 -17.83 -20.02 -1.37
N PRO A 2 -16.79 -20.82 -1.13
CA PRO A 2 -15.79 -20.50 -0.10
C PRO A 2 -15.09 -19.17 -0.43
N ALA A 3 -14.84 -18.34 0.60
CA ALA A 3 -14.25 -17.01 0.45
C ALA A 3 -12.84 -17.04 -0.19
N ASP A 4 -12.18 -18.20 -0.14
CA ASP A 4 -10.86 -18.43 -0.69
C ASP A 4 -10.83 -18.37 -2.23
N ASP A 5 -11.96 -18.59 -2.92
CA ASP A 5 -12.03 -18.55 -4.39
C ASP A 5 -11.77 -17.14 -4.96
N TYR A 6 -11.96 -16.09 -4.16
CA TYR A 6 -11.74 -14.70 -4.57
C TYR A 6 -10.32 -14.17 -4.22
N LEU A 7 -9.58 -14.90 -3.38
CA LEU A 7 -8.25 -14.52 -2.92
C LEU A 7 -7.18 -15.11 -3.85
N SER A 8 -6.97 -14.46 -5.01
CA SER A 8 -5.83 -14.77 -5.88
C SER A 8 -4.62 -13.88 -5.55
N PRO A 9 -3.37 -14.34 -5.78
CA PRO A 9 -2.18 -13.51 -5.59
C PRO A 9 -2.26 -12.18 -6.35
N THR A 10 -2.79 -12.21 -7.58
CA THR A 10 -2.99 -11.03 -8.42
C THR A 10 -3.96 -10.04 -7.79
N PHE A 11 -5.08 -10.52 -7.23
CA PHE A 11 -6.05 -9.68 -6.56
C PHE A 11 -5.46 -9.02 -5.31
N VAL A 12 -4.69 -9.75 -4.50
CA VAL A 12 -4.02 -9.21 -3.31
C VAL A 12 -3.01 -8.12 -3.66
N LEU A 13 -2.22 -8.31 -4.73
CA LEU A 13 -1.30 -7.30 -5.25
C LEU A 13 -2.05 -6.07 -5.77
N PHE A 14 -3.17 -6.25 -6.46
CA PHE A 14 -3.98 -5.16 -6.97
C PHE A 14 -4.55 -4.31 -5.84
N VAL A 15 -5.23 -4.93 -4.87
CA VAL A 15 -5.84 -4.21 -3.73
C VAL A 15 -4.75 -3.51 -2.92
N GLY A 16 -3.65 -4.21 -2.61
CA GLY A 16 -2.52 -3.64 -1.89
C GLY A 16 -1.89 -2.44 -2.59
N GLY A 17 -1.61 -2.60 -3.89
CA GLY A 17 -1.04 -1.55 -4.72
C GLY A 17 -1.97 -0.35 -4.86
N PHE A 18 -3.27 -0.59 -5.02
CA PHE A 18 -4.27 0.47 -5.10
C PHE A 18 -4.37 1.27 -3.80
N VAL A 19 -4.45 0.60 -2.64
CA VAL A 19 -4.44 1.26 -1.33
C VAL A 19 -3.15 2.05 -1.15
N ALA A 20 -2.00 1.44 -1.43
CA ALA A 20 -0.71 2.11 -1.34
C ALA A 20 -0.64 3.36 -2.23
N ALA A 21 -1.18 3.30 -3.46
CA ALA A 21 -1.22 4.42 -4.38
C ALA A 21 -2.09 5.58 -3.85
N ILE A 22 -3.24 5.29 -3.23
CA ILE A 22 -4.09 6.32 -2.60
C ILE A 22 -3.33 7.05 -1.48
N PHE A 23 -2.67 6.28 -0.61
CA PHE A 23 -1.92 6.85 0.50
C PHE A 23 -0.71 7.67 0.03
N LEU A 24 0.02 7.16 -0.97
CA LEU A 24 1.12 7.89 -1.60
C LEU A 24 0.63 9.17 -2.29
N PHE A 25 -0.51 9.10 -2.98
CA PHE A 25 -1.13 10.28 -3.59
C PHE A 25 -1.52 11.31 -2.53
N GLY A 26 -2.10 10.87 -1.41
CA GLY A 26 -2.36 11.73 -0.26
C GLY A 26 -1.09 12.38 0.28
N ALA A 27 0.00 11.60 0.44
CA ALA A 27 1.30 12.12 0.88
C ALA A 27 1.85 13.20 -0.06
N LEU A 28 1.73 12.99 -1.38
CA LEU A 28 2.16 13.96 -2.39
C LEU A 28 1.33 15.25 -2.32
N LEU A 29 0.01 15.15 -2.16
CA LEU A 29 -0.86 16.32 -1.99
C LEU A 29 -0.50 17.10 -0.71
N THR A 30 -0.27 16.40 0.40
CA THR A 30 0.15 17.02 1.66
C THR A 30 1.50 17.72 1.52
N ALA A 31 2.47 17.10 0.85
CA ALA A 31 3.77 17.70 0.59
C ALA A 31 3.66 18.94 -0.31
N ALA A 32 2.86 18.87 -1.38
CA ALA A 32 2.61 20.00 -2.28
C ALA A 32 1.92 21.18 -1.56
N ALA A 33 0.96 20.90 -0.68
CA ALA A 33 0.30 21.91 0.14
C ALA A 33 1.27 22.59 1.14
N GLY A 34 2.19 21.81 1.73
CA GLY A 34 3.20 22.33 2.65
C GLY A 34 4.28 23.18 1.97
N ALA A 35 4.59 22.90 0.70
CA ALA A 35 5.59 23.67 -0.06
C ALA A 35 5.13 25.11 -0.37
N GLY A 36 3.82 25.36 -0.47
CA GLY A 36 3.28 26.68 -0.84
C GLY A 36 3.07 27.67 0.31
N THR A 37 3.07 27.21 1.57
CA THR A 37 2.63 28.01 2.73
C THR A 37 3.70 28.24 3.80
N GLY A 38 4.93 27.73 3.59
CA GLY A 38 5.95 27.64 4.63
C GLY A 38 5.71 26.38 5.46
N SER A 39 6.55 25.37 5.26
CA SER A 39 6.28 24.02 5.77
C SER A 39 6.21 23.99 7.30
N SER A 40 5.02 23.71 7.85
CA SER A 40 4.92 23.34 9.26
C SER A 40 5.40 21.90 9.46
N GLU A 41 6.08 21.64 10.57
CA GLU A 41 6.56 20.29 10.94
C GLU A 41 5.42 19.25 10.94
N VAL A 42 4.20 19.71 11.25
CA VAL A 42 2.99 18.89 11.24
C VAL A 42 2.64 18.39 9.84
N VAL A 43 2.77 19.23 8.81
CA VAL A 43 2.47 18.86 7.42
C VAL A 43 3.52 17.89 6.89
N ALA A 44 4.79 18.10 7.24
CA ALA A 44 5.88 17.17 6.90
C ALA A 44 5.67 15.80 7.58
N GLY A 45 5.33 15.80 8.87
CA GLY A 45 5.02 14.58 9.63
C GLY A 45 3.82 13.82 9.05
N LEU A 46 2.76 14.53 8.66
CA LEU A 46 1.58 13.93 8.03
C LEU A 46 1.92 13.29 6.67
N ALA A 47 2.67 13.98 5.81
CA ALA A 47 3.10 13.43 4.52
C ALA A 47 3.95 12.16 4.70
N ALA A 48 4.88 12.17 5.65
CA ALA A 48 5.69 11.00 5.98
C ALA A 48 4.84 9.85 6.53
N ALA A 49 3.87 10.12 7.40
CA ALA A 49 2.96 9.11 7.93
C ALA A 49 2.11 8.46 6.83
N LEU A 50 1.53 9.26 5.93
CA LEU A 50 0.78 8.78 4.77
C LEU A 50 1.64 7.90 3.86
N ALA A 51 2.86 8.34 3.55
CA ALA A 51 3.80 7.56 2.74
C ALA A 51 4.19 6.25 3.44
N GLY A 52 4.42 6.28 4.76
CA GLY A 52 4.72 5.10 5.56
C GLY A 52 3.60 4.08 5.57
N VAL A 53 2.35 4.51 5.79
CA VAL A 53 1.17 3.64 5.76
C VAL A 53 0.99 3.02 4.37
N GLY A 54 1.09 3.83 3.30
CA GLY A 54 1.01 3.34 1.93
C GLY A 54 2.09 2.30 1.61
N GLY A 55 3.34 2.57 2.00
CA GLY A 55 4.46 1.65 1.83
C GLY A 55 4.26 0.34 2.60
N LEU A 56 3.69 0.40 3.81
CA LEU A 56 3.41 -0.77 4.63
C LEU A 56 2.36 -1.68 3.97
N PHE A 57 1.26 -1.10 3.46
CA PHE A 57 0.25 -1.84 2.71
C PHE A 57 0.83 -2.53 1.48
N PHE A 58 1.70 -1.85 0.74
CA PHE A 58 2.37 -2.43 -0.42
C PHE A 58 3.25 -3.64 -0.04
N LEU A 59 4.09 -3.48 0.98
CA LEU A 59 4.97 -4.55 1.46
C LEU A 59 4.17 -5.77 1.93
N VAL A 60 3.13 -5.56 2.72
CA VAL A 60 2.26 -6.64 3.20
C VAL A 60 1.65 -7.39 2.03
N SER A 61 1.10 -6.69 1.03
CA SER A 61 0.51 -7.35 -0.14
C SER A 61 1.52 -8.12 -0.98
N VAL A 62 2.74 -7.62 -1.15
CA VAL A 62 3.82 -8.35 -1.83
C VAL A 62 4.18 -9.62 -1.07
N VAL A 63 4.33 -9.54 0.26
CA VAL A 63 4.65 -10.69 1.10
C VAL A 63 3.53 -11.73 1.04
N VAL A 64 2.27 -11.32 1.19
CA VAL A 64 1.12 -12.23 1.16
C VAL A 64 1.02 -12.93 -0.21
N ALA A 65 1.12 -12.18 -1.31
CA ALA A 65 1.07 -12.75 -2.65
C ALA A 65 2.23 -13.72 -2.91
N GLY A 66 3.44 -13.41 -2.42
CA GLY A 66 4.60 -14.29 -2.49
C GLY A 66 4.38 -15.60 -1.72
N VAL A 67 3.83 -15.52 -0.50
CA VAL A 67 3.50 -16.70 0.31
C VAL A 67 2.43 -17.56 -0.36
N MET A 68 1.39 -16.95 -0.92
CA MET A 68 0.33 -17.67 -1.64
C MET A 68 0.90 -18.43 -2.84
N ARG A 69 1.73 -17.77 -3.65
CA ARG A 69 2.37 -18.39 -4.81
C ARG A 69 3.32 -19.53 -4.43
N ALA A 70 4.05 -19.39 -3.32
CA ALA A 70 4.90 -20.46 -2.81
C ALA A 70 4.07 -21.68 -2.36
N ARG A 71 2.92 -21.45 -1.71
CA ARG A 71 2.00 -22.52 -1.30
C ARG A 71 1.35 -23.23 -2.49
N GLU A 72 0.98 -22.51 -3.54
CA GLU A 72 0.46 -23.10 -4.78
C GLU A 72 1.51 -24.01 -5.44
N LYS A 73 2.75 -23.53 -5.56
CA LYS A 73 3.86 -24.32 -6.15
C LYS A 73 4.17 -25.58 -5.35
N SER A 74 3.99 -25.57 -4.03
CA SER A 74 4.21 -26.74 -3.17
C SER A 74 3.11 -27.80 -3.25
N LYS A 75 1.93 -27.46 -3.80
CA LYS A 75 0.79 -28.38 -3.96
C LYS A 75 0.71 -29.01 -5.36
N SER A 76 1.49 -28.51 -6.32
CA SER A 76 1.64 -29.05 -7.68
C SER A 76 2.78 -30.06 -7.75
#